data_AF-A0AA39T5Z9-F1
#
_entry.id   AF-A0AA39T5Z9-F1
#
_cell.length_a   1.000
_cell.length_b   1.000
_cell.length_c   1.000
_cell.angle_alpha   90.00
_cell.angle_beta   90.00
_cell.angle_gamma   90.00
#
_symmetry.space_group_name_H-M   'P 1'
#
loop_
_entity.id
_entity.type
_entity.pdbx_description
1 polymer ?
#
loop_
_entity_poly.entity_id
_entity_poly.type
_entity_poly.pdbx_seq_one_letter_code
_entity_poly.pdbx_strand_id
1 'polypeptide(L)'
;MWKLKTAEGANGNPYLYSTNNFVGRQTWKFDPNAGAPDERAEVEAARQNFFENRFEVKPSGDLLWRMQFLKEKNFKQTIPPVKVEDHEEITYETASTALKRAVHFFSALQASDGHWPAENAGPLFFLPPLVMCVYITGHLNTVFPAEHRKEILRYIYYHQVHYLTINIKIK
;
A
#
# COMPACT_ATOMS: atom_id res chain seq x y z
N MET A 1 0.42 -11.64 9.34
CA MET A 1 0.89 -10.38 8.72
C MET A 1 0.77 -10.46 7.21
N TRP A 2 0.45 -9.35 6.55
CA TRP A 2 0.44 -9.27 5.08
C TRP A 2 1.87 -9.16 4.54
N LYS A 3 2.19 -9.93 3.50
CA LYS A 3 3.46 -9.83 2.77
C LYS A 3 3.22 -9.54 1.30
N LEU A 4 4.00 -8.63 0.74
CA LEU A 4 4.01 -8.39 -0.69
C LEU A 4 4.82 -9.48 -1.38
N LYS A 5 4.23 -10.12 -2.39
CA LYS A 5 4.88 -11.13 -3.23
C LYS A 5 5.05 -10.57 -4.63
N THR A 6 6.30 -10.54 -5.10
CA THR A 6 6.70 -10.04 -6.42
C THR A 6 7.17 -11.17 -7.32
N ALA A 7 6.84 -11.10 -8.61
CA ALA A 7 7.24 -12.08 -9.63
C ALA A 7 6.91 -13.57 -9.33
N GLU A 8 6.03 -13.86 -8.35
CA GLU A 8 5.58 -15.22 -8.10
C GLU A 8 4.66 -15.70 -9.23
N GLY A 9 5.04 -16.82 -9.86
CA GLY A 9 4.34 -17.38 -11.01
C GLY A 9 3.23 -18.37 -10.68
N ALA A 10 2.93 -19.23 -11.66
CA ALA A 10 1.81 -20.17 -11.63
C ALA A 10 1.82 -21.12 -10.43
N ASN A 11 2.99 -21.58 -9.96
CA ASN A 11 3.11 -22.59 -8.90
C ASN A 11 2.17 -23.79 -9.11
N GLY A 12 2.08 -24.27 -10.36
CA GLY A 12 1.17 -25.37 -10.76
C GLY A 12 -0.28 -24.96 -11.05
N ASN A 13 -0.63 -23.67 -10.97
CA ASN A 13 -1.97 -23.18 -11.32
C ASN A 13 -2.16 -23.11 -12.85
N PRO A 14 -3.04 -23.93 -13.45
CA PRO A 14 -3.25 -23.93 -14.90
C PRO A 14 -3.91 -22.66 -15.44
N TYR A 15 -4.51 -21.84 -14.56
CA TYR A 15 -5.18 -20.60 -14.92
C TYR A 15 -4.30 -19.36 -14.83
N LEU A 16 -3.02 -19.52 -14.47
CA LEU A 16 -2.07 -18.41 -14.37
C LEU A 16 -0.97 -18.54 -15.43
N TYR A 17 -1.01 -17.68 -16.44
CA TYR A 17 -0.08 -17.65 -17.58
C TYR A 17 0.65 -16.30 -17.67
N SER A 18 1.86 -16.29 -18.25
CA SER A 18 2.64 -15.07 -18.49
C SER A 18 3.54 -15.24 -19.71
N THR A 19 3.73 -14.15 -20.47
CA THR A 19 4.70 -14.05 -21.57
C THR A 19 6.06 -13.52 -21.15
N ASN A 20 6.19 -13.03 -19.90
CA ASN A 20 7.39 -12.37 -19.37
C ASN A 20 7.84 -12.96 -18.02
N ASN A 21 7.50 -14.22 -17.75
CA ASN A 21 7.83 -14.90 -16.51
C ASN A 21 7.38 -14.12 -15.24
N PHE A 22 6.20 -13.51 -15.31
CA PHE A 22 5.55 -12.77 -14.22
C PHE A 22 6.30 -11.54 -13.69
N VAL A 23 7.31 -11.04 -14.41
CA VAL A 23 8.00 -9.79 -14.06
C VAL A 23 7.00 -8.63 -13.97
N GLY A 24 7.08 -7.86 -12.88
CA GLY A 24 6.16 -6.76 -12.57
C GLY A 24 4.87 -7.20 -11.85
N ARG A 25 4.63 -8.50 -11.68
CA ARG A 25 3.47 -9.00 -10.93
C ARG A 25 3.69 -8.77 -9.44
N GLN A 26 2.67 -8.23 -8.78
CA GLN A 26 2.63 -8.10 -7.33
C GLN A 26 1.31 -8.62 -6.76
N THR A 27 1.37 -9.31 -5.62
CA THR A 27 0.18 -9.77 -4.88
C THR A 27 0.42 -9.70 -3.38
N TRP A 28 -0.57 -9.26 -2.62
CA TRP A 28 -0.52 -9.33 -1.16
C TRP A 28 -1.02 -10.70 -0.68
N LYS A 29 -0.23 -11.39 0.16
CA LYS A 29 -0.63 -12.65 0.80
C LYS A 29 -0.59 -12.51 2.30
N PHE A 30 -1.65 -12.95 2.97
CA PHE A 30 -1.67 -13.02 4.42
C PHE A 30 -1.03 -14.33 4.91
N ASP A 31 -0.12 -14.20 5.87
CA ASP A 31 0.50 -15.33 6.57
C ASP A 31 0.33 -15.13 8.09
N PRO A 32 -0.41 -15.99 8.82
CA PRO A 32 -0.61 -15.84 10.26
C PRO A 32 0.67 -16.01 11.09
N ASN A 33 1.67 -16.68 10.53
CA ASN A 33 2.96 -16.97 11.17
C ASN A 33 4.05 -15.98 10.74
N ALA A 34 3.81 -15.18 9.71
CA ALA A 34 4.73 -14.14 9.28
C ALA A 34 4.92 -13.04 10.33
N GLY A 35 6.19 -12.66 10.49
CA GLY A 35 6.66 -11.48 11.20
C GLY A 35 6.88 -11.71 12.70
N ALA A 36 7.97 -11.16 13.22
CA ALA A 36 8.25 -11.14 14.65
C ALA A 36 7.17 -10.33 15.42
N PRO A 37 6.99 -10.53 16.74
CA PRO A 37 6.02 -9.78 17.53
C PRO A 37 6.13 -8.26 17.34
N ASP A 38 7.35 -7.73 17.36
CA ASP A 38 7.62 -6.30 17.19
C ASP A 38 7.23 -5.81 15.78
N GLU A 39 7.48 -6.60 14.74
CA GLU A 39 7.07 -6.26 13.37
C GLU A 39 5.56 -6.18 13.22
N ARG A 40 4.84 -7.11 13.86
CA ARG A 40 3.37 -7.08 13.87
C ARG A 40 2.87 -5.86 14.62
N ALA A 41 3.50 -5.53 15.75
CA ALA A 41 3.16 -4.35 16.53
C ALA A 41 3.40 -3.04 15.74
N GLU A 42 4.51 -2.93 15.00
CA GLU A 42 4.77 -1.79 14.12
C GLU A 42 3.70 -1.64 13.03
N VAL A 43 3.26 -2.75 12.43
CA VAL A 43 2.18 -2.74 11.42
C VAL A 43 0.84 -2.28 12.03
N GLU A 44 0.49 -2.76 13.23
CA GLU A 44 -0.74 -2.31 13.89
C GLU A 44 -0.64 -0.85 14.34
N ALA A 45 0.51 -0.41 14.83
CA ALA A 45 0.75 1.00 15.17
C ALA A 45 0.60 1.90 13.93
N ALA A 46 1.14 1.50 12.78
CA ALA A 46 0.98 2.22 11.52
C ALA A 46 -0.50 2.31 11.09
N ARG A 47 -1.27 1.24 11.27
CA ARG A 47 -2.72 1.23 10.99
C ARG A 47 -3.50 2.14 11.92
N GLN A 48 -3.20 2.09 13.22
CA GLN A 48 -3.84 2.92 14.23
C GLN A 48 -3.56 4.40 13.97
N ASN A 49 -2.29 4.74 13.74
CA ASN A 49 -1.88 6.10 13.39
C ASN A 49 -2.59 6.61 12.13
N PHE A 50 -2.70 5.78 11.07
CA PHE A 50 -3.48 6.16 9.91
C PHE A 50 -4.95 6.40 10.27
N PHE A 51 -5.58 5.50 11.04
CA PHE A 51 -6.99 5.63 11.40
C PHE A 51 -7.29 6.91 12.19
N GLU A 52 -6.44 7.27 13.15
CA GLU A 52 -6.55 8.50 13.95
C GLU A 52 -6.43 9.75 13.09
N ASN A 53 -5.59 9.72 12.05
CA ASN A 53 -5.30 10.87 11.19
C ASN A 53 -6.03 10.81 9.83
N ARG A 54 -6.95 9.85 9.60
CA ARG A 54 -7.50 9.53 8.27
C ARG A 54 -8.25 10.66 7.56
N PHE A 55 -8.62 11.72 8.30
CA PHE A 55 -9.24 12.92 7.74
C PHE A 55 -8.23 14.02 7.37
N GLU A 56 -7.03 13.94 7.93
CA GLU A 56 -5.93 14.89 7.70
C GLU A 56 -4.95 14.38 6.63
N VAL A 57 -4.88 13.05 6.42
CA VAL A 57 -3.98 12.42 5.45
C VAL A 57 -4.72 11.59 4.41
N LYS A 58 -4.16 11.51 3.20
CA LYS A 58 -4.70 10.67 2.13
C LYS A 58 -4.21 9.22 2.26
N PRO A 59 -5.04 8.21 1.89
CA PRO A 59 -4.68 6.79 1.95
C PRO A 59 -3.76 6.35 0.79
N SER A 60 -2.68 7.08 0.50
CA SER A 60 -1.82 6.86 -0.68
C SER A 60 -0.33 6.72 -0.31
N GLY A 61 -0.04 6.20 0.88
CA GLY A 61 1.32 6.21 1.44
C GLY A 61 2.12 4.92 1.23
N ASP A 62 1.52 3.84 0.71
CA ASP A 62 2.10 2.49 0.58
C ASP A 62 2.97 2.05 1.76
N LEU A 63 2.57 2.43 2.99
CA LEU A 63 3.47 2.40 4.14
C LEU A 63 3.91 0.98 4.51
N LEU A 64 2.98 0.01 4.43
CA LEU A 64 3.28 -1.39 4.75
C LEU A 64 4.31 -2.00 3.77
N TRP A 65 4.23 -1.63 2.49
CA TRP A 65 5.23 -2.03 1.50
C TRP A 65 6.59 -1.41 1.80
N ARG A 66 6.62 -0.09 2.05
CA ARG A 66 7.88 0.61 2.38
C ARG A 66 8.55 0.03 3.62
N MET A 67 7.79 -0.26 4.67
CA MET A 67 8.31 -0.92 5.89
C MET A 67 8.99 -2.24 5.57
N GLN A 68 8.36 -3.10 4.76
CA GLN A 68 8.93 -4.41 4.40
C GLN A 68 10.21 -4.26 3.57
N PHE A 69 10.17 -3.48 2.50
CA PHE A 69 11.29 -3.40 1.55
C PHE A 69 12.51 -2.70 2.13
N LEU A 70 12.30 -1.63 2.90
CA LEU A 70 13.40 -0.93 3.56
C LEU A 70 14.04 -1.81 4.64
N LYS A 71 13.23 -2.58 5.37
CA LYS A 71 13.73 -3.51 6.38
C LYS A 71 14.54 -4.65 5.78
N GLU A 72 14.03 -5.31 4.74
CA GLU A 72 14.73 -6.40 4.05
C GLU A 72 16.12 -5.98 3.54
N LYS A 73 16.25 -4.72 3.11
CA LYS A 73 17.52 -4.16 2.62
C LYS A 73 18.35 -3.49 3.73
N ASN A 74 17.93 -3.56 5.00
CA ASN A 74 18.53 -2.85 6.13
C ASN A 74 18.78 -1.36 5.81
N PHE A 75 17.88 -0.74 5.05
CA PHE A 75 18.08 0.58 4.50
C PHE A 75 18.07 1.65 5.60
N LYS A 76 19.03 2.57 5.52
CA LYS A 76 19.09 3.77 6.34
C LYS A 76 19.30 4.96 5.42
N GLN A 77 18.43 5.96 5.52
CA GLN A 77 18.61 7.19 4.78
C GLN A 77 19.77 8.00 5.40
N THR A 78 20.90 8.04 4.72
CA THR A 78 22.11 8.74 5.15
C THR A 78 22.18 10.18 4.64
N ILE A 79 21.39 10.52 3.62
CA ILE A 79 21.38 11.87 3.03
C ILE A 79 20.34 12.72 3.80
N PRO A 80 20.75 13.82 4.45
CA PRO A 80 19.84 14.68 5.20
C PRO A 80 18.72 15.25 4.32
N PRO A 81 17.50 15.45 4.86
CA PRO A 81 16.45 16.15 4.14
C PRO A 81 16.85 17.61 3.93
N VAL A 82 16.54 18.12 2.74
CA VAL A 82 16.65 19.55 2.42
C VAL A 82 15.26 20.14 2.57
N LYS A 83 15.14 21.24 3.32
CA LYS A 83 13.93 22.05 3.41
C LYS A 83 14.21 23.36 2.68
N VAL A 84 13.24 23.79 1.88
CA VAL A 84 13.26 25.06 1.17
C VAL A 84 12.03 25.80 1.64
N GLU A 85 12.22 26.98 2.23
CA GLU A 85 11.11 27.80 2.72
C GLU A 85 10.43 28.55 1.55
N ASP A 86 9.22 29.04 1.79
CA ASP A 86 8.51 29.86 0.79
C ASP A 86 9.35 31.09 0.43
N HIS A 87 9.50 31.35 -0.87
CA HIS A 87 10.31 32.41 -1.47
C HIS A 87 11.84 32.23 -1.42
N GLU A 88 12.35 31.09 -0.96
CA GLU A 88 13.78 30.76 -1.06
C GLU A 88 14.16 30.29 -2.47
N GLU A 89 15.30 30.76 -2.98
CA GLU A 89 15.80 30.36 -4.30
C GLU A 89 16.37 28.92 -4.24
N ILE A 90 15.89 28.04 -5.14
CA ILE A 90 16.39 26.68 -5.24
C ILE A 90 17.73 26.67 -5.97
N THR A 91 18.82 26.52 -5.21
CA THR A 91 20.16 26.36 -5.76
C THR A 91 20.35 24.99 -6.41
N TYR A 92 21.39 24.88 -7.26
CA TYR A 92 21.77 23.60 -7.87
C TYR A 92 22.13 22.55 -6.81
N GLU A 93 22.81 22.95 -5.73
CA GLU A 93 23.22 22.09 -4.63
C GLU A 93 22.00 21.54 -3.87
N THR A 94 21.02 22.40 -3.60
CA THR A 94 19.73 22.05 -2.97
C THR A 94 19.01 21.01 -3.83
N ALA A 95 18.83 21.29 -5.12
CA ALA A 95 18.17 20.36 -6.05
C ALA A 95 18.92 19.03 -6.18
N SER A 96 20.26 19.08 -6.32
CA SER A 96 21.12 17.90 -6.45
C SER A 96 21.06 17.01 -5.20
N THR A 97 21.07 17.62 -4.01
CA THR A 97 20.96 16.89 -2.74
C THR A 97 19.59 16.25 -2.58
N ALA A 98 18.51 16.99 -2.87
CA ALA A 98 17.16 16.46 -2.84
C ALA A 98 16.97 15.28 -3.81
N LEU A 99 17.49 15.40 -5.04
CA LEU A 99 17.43 14.33 -6.04
C LEU A 99 18.22 13.09 -5.60
N LYS A 100 19.48 13.25 -5.15
CA LYS A 100 20.29 12.13 -4.66
C LYS A 100 19.59 11.41 -3.50
N ARG A 101 19.00 12.15 -2.57
CA ARG A 101 18.24 11.58 -1.46
C ARG A 101 17.03 10.79 -1.94
N ALA A 102 16.27 11.34 -2.90
CA ALA A 102 15.10 10.68 -3.48
C ALA A 102 15.51 9.41 -4.23
N VAL A 103 16.49 9.47 -5.11
CA VAL A 103 17.01 8.30 -5.86
C VAL A 103 17.50 7.23 -4.89
N HIS A 104 18.30 7.58 -3.88
CA HIS A 104 18.79 6.63 -2.88
C HIS A 104 17.63 5.91 -2.16
N PHE A 105 16.57 6.64 -1.81
CA PHE A 105 15.37 6.07 -1.19
C PHE A 105 14.58 5.17 -2.14
N PHE A 106 14.28 5.64 -3.35
CA PHE A 106 13.49 4.88 -4.33
C PHE A 106 14.25 3.65 -4.82
N SER A 107 15.58 3.68 -4.98
CA SER A 107 16.37 2.50 -5.30
C SER A 107 16.21 1.39 -4.25
N ALA A 108 16.11 1.75 -2.96
CA ALA A 108 15.85 0.77 -1.90
C ALA A 108 14.43 0.19 -1.92
N LEU A 109 13.49 0.83 -2.60
CA LEU A 109 12.12 0.35 -2.78
C LEU A 109 11.93 -0.50 -4.04
N GLN A 110 12.95 -0.66 -4.89
CA GLN A 110 12.86 -1.54 -6.06
C GLN A 110 12.68 -3.02 -5.63
N ALA A 111 11.78 -3.73 -6.31
CA ALA A 111 11.59 -5.17 -6.16
C ALA A 111 12.75 -5.95 -6.81
N SER A 112 12.88 -7.22 -6.44
CA SER A 112 13.98 -8.08 -6.90
C SER A 112 13.97 -8.34 -8.41
N ASP A 113 12.81 -8.24 -9.05
CA ASP A 113 12.61 -8.34 -10.50
C ASP A 113 12.68 -6.97 -11.21
N GLY A 114 13.05 -5.90 -10.49
CA GLY A 114 13.37 -4.59 -11.05
C GLY A 114 12.20 -3.61 -11.14
N HIS A 115 10.96 -4.01 -10.86
CA HIS A 115 9.83 -3.07 -10.84
C HIS A 115 9.73 -2.32 -9.50
N TRP A 116 8.92 -1.25 -9.46
CA TRP A 116 8.50 -0.61 -8.22
C TRP A 116 7.04 -1.00 -7.95
N PRO A 117 6.80 -1.80 -6.90
CA PRO A 117 5.46 -2.01 -6.40
C PRO A 117 4.77 -0.69 -6.10
N ALA A 118 3.49 -0.58 -6.46
CA ALA A 118 2.68 0.58 -6.16
C ALA A 118 1.23 0.16 -6.03
N GLU A 119 0.50 0.81 -5.14
CA GLU A 119 -0.95 0.75 -5.19
C GLU A 119 -1.45 1.59 -6.38
N ASN A 120 -2.40 1.03 -7.12
CA ASN A 120 -3.11 1.72 -8.19
C ASN A 120 -4.60 1.68 -7.90
N ALA A 121 -5.03 2.39 -6.85
CA ALA A 121 -6.43 2.56 -6.51
C ALA A 121 -6.92 3.97 -6.83
N GLY A 122 -8.06 4.34 -6.25
CA GLY A 122 -8.73 5.63 -6.46
C GLY A 122 -10.23 5.42 -6.69
N PRO A 123 -10.64 4.69 -7.74
CA PRO A 123 -12.06 4.45 -7.98
C PRO A 123 -12.69 3.53 -6.93
N LEU A 124 -13.65 4.06 -6.17
CA LEU A 124 -14.36 3.32 -5.11
C LEU A 124 -15.49 2.41 -5.62
N PHE A 125 -15.60 2.22 -6.94
CA PHE A 125 -16.66 1.45 -7.57
C PHE A 125 -16.20 0.10 -8.17
N PHE A 126 -14.92 -0.28 -8.06
CA PHE A 126 -14.48 -1.62 -8.51
C PHE A 126 -14.79 -2.73 -7.51
N LEU A 127 -14.52 -2.47 -6.23
CA LEU A 127 -14.65 -3.46 -5.17
C LEU A 127 -16.11 -3.84 -4.86
N PRO A 128 -17.08 -2.90 -4.74
CA PRO A 128 -18.44 -3.27 -4.38
C PRO A 128 -19.12 -4.22 -5.39
N PRO A 129 -19.08 -3.98 -6.72
CA PRO A 129 -19.64 -4.93 -7.69
C PRO A 129 -18.96 -6.30 -7.64
N LEU A 130 -17.63 -6.34 -7.45
CA LEU A 130 -16.91 -7.61 -7.31
C LEU A 130 -17.42 -8.41 -6.10
N VAL A 131 -17.58 -7.76 -4.94
CA VAL A 131 -18.13 -8.38 -3.72
C VAL A 131 -19.54 -8.91 -3.97
N MET A 132 -20.41 -8.15 -4.65
CA MET A 132 -21.76 -8.59 -5.00
C MET A 132 -21.74 -9.83 -5.90
N CYS A 133 -20.93 -9.83 -6.96
CA CYS A 133 -20.83 -10.96 -7.89
C CYS A 133 -20.33 -12.24 -7.19
N VAL A 134 -19.28 -12.17 -6.37
CA VAL A 134 -18.77 -13.37 -5.68
C VAL A 134 -19.68 -13.83 -4.56
N TYR A 135 -20.47 -12.92 -3.97
CA TYR A 135 -21.52 -13.27 -3.01
C TYR A 135 -22.66 -14.04 -3.70
N ILE A 136 -23.23 -13.47 -4.77
CA ILE A 136 -24.35 -14.06 -5.52
C ILE A 136 -23.97 -15.46 -6.05
N THR A 137 -22.74 -15.63 -6.50
CA THR A 137 -22.25 -16.92 -7.01
C THR A 137 -21.84 -17.91 -5.93
N GLY A 138 -21.90 -17.55 -4.64
CA GLY A 138 -21.54 -18.45 -3.53
C GLY A 138 -20.05 -18.61 -3.26
N HIS A 139 -19.19 -17.79 -3.87
CA HIS A 139 -17.72 -17.90 -3.77
C HIS A 139 -17.07 -16.89 -2.81
N LEU A 140 -17.86 -16.11 -2.05
CA LEU A 140 -17.36 -15.03 -1.19
C LEU A 140 -16.20 -15.46 -0.29
N ASN A 141 -16.34 -16.57 0.44
CA ASN A 141 -15.33 -17.03 1.40
C ASN A 141 -14.10 -17.65 0.73
N THR A 142 -14.26 -18.15 -0.49
CA THR A 142 -13.16 -18.72 -1.29
C THR A 142 -12.30 -17.62 -1.90
N VAL A 143 -12.94 -16.58 -2.45
CA VAL A 143 -12.24 -15.45 -3.08
C VAL A 143 -11.73 -14.45 -2.03
N PHE A 144 -12.52 -14.19 -0.98
CA PHE A 144 -12.16 -13.31 0.12
C PHE A 144 -12.15 -14.06 1.46
N PRO A 145 -11.03 -14.71 1.80
CA PRO A 145 -10.81 -15.26 3.14
C PRO A 145 -11.01 -14.21 4.24
N ALA A 146 -11.13 -14.65 5.49
CA ALA A 146 -11.43 -13.78 6.64
C ALA A 146 -10.57 -12.51 6.71
N GLU A 147 -9.25 -12.64 6.50
CA GLU A 147 -8.33 -11.49 6.53
C GLU A 147 -8.54 -10.51 5.37
N HIS A 148 -8.87 -11.00 4.17
CA HIS A 148 -9.20 -10.12 3.05
C HIS A 148 -10.47 -9.31 3.35
N ARG A 149 -11.49 -9.95 3.94
CA ARG A 149 -12.73 -9.26 4.33
C ARG A 149 -12.47 -8.18 5.39
N LYS A 150 -11.57 -8.44 6.35
CA LYS A 150 -11.13 -7.43 7.32
C LYS A 150 -10.49 -6.22 6.63
N GLU A 151 -9.59 -6.44 5.67
CA GLU A 151 -8.96 -5.33 4.93
C GLU A 151 -9.93 -4.61 3.99
N ILE A 152 -10.85 -5.32 3.35
CA ILE A 152 -11.93 -4.73 2.53
C ILE A 152 -12.77 -3.78 3.38
N LEU A 153 -13.22 -4.24 4.56
CA LEU A 153 -13.97 -3.40 5.48
C LEU A 153 -13.15 -2.19 5.93
N ARG A 154 -11.88 -2.41 6.32
CA ARG A 154 -10.96 -1.34 6.71
C ARG A 154 -10.81 -0.29 5.59
N TYR A 155 -10.57 -0.72 4.36
CA TYR A 155 -10.47 0.16 3.19
C TYR A 155 -11.75 0.99 3.00
N ILE A 156 -12.92 0.36 3.08
CA ILE A 156 -14.21 1.07 2.96
C ILE A 156 -14.37 2.11 4.09
N TYR A 157 -14.13 1.74 5.34
CA TYR A 157 -14.23 2.65 6.48
C TYR A 157 -13.24 3.81 6.41
N TYR A 158 -12.04 3.57 5.86
CA TYR A 158 -11.03 4.61 5.67
C TYR A 158 -11.43 5.65 4.62
N HIS A 159 -12.30 5.28 3.67
CA HIS A 159 -12.77 6.16 2.61
C HIS A 159 -14.15 6.77 2.89
N GLN A 160 -14.76 6.48 4.04
CA GLN A 160 -15.98 7.17 4.45
C GLN A 160 -15.67 8.62 4.81
N VAL A 161 -16.28 9.55 4.08
CA VAL A 161 -16.22 10.97 4.43
C VAL A 161 -16.97 11.21 5.74
N HIS A 162 -16.41 12.06 6.61
CA HIS A 162 -17.12 12.53 7.79
C HIS A 162 -18.21 13.50 7.32
N TYR A 163 -19.45 13.03 7.24
CA TYR A 163 -20.58 13.92 7.11
C TYR A 163 -20.78 14.61 8.47
N LEU A 164 -20.21 15.81 8.63
CA LEU A 164 -20.90 16.83 9.43
C LEU A 164 -22.29 16.94 8.80
N THR A 165 -23.31 16.65 9.58
CA THR A 165 -24.73 16.60 9.20
C THR A 165 -25.04 17.65 8.14
N ILE A 166 -25.15 17.23 6.87
CA ILE A 166 -25.71 18.09 5.84
C ILE A 166 -27.18 18.21 6.22
N ASN A 167 -27.54 19.33 6.86
CA ASN A 167 -28.93 19.75 7.04
C ASN A 167 -29.50 20.03 5.65
N ILE A 168 -29.94 18.96 4.96
CA ILE A 168 -30.76 19.07 3.77
C ILE A 168 -32.12 19.57 4.26
N LYS A 169 -32.28 20.89 4.32
CA LYS A 169 -33.62 21.50 4.32
C LYS A 169 -34.20 21.26 2.93
N ILE A 170 -35.01 20.23 2.81
CA ILE A 170 -35.93 20.06 1.69
C ILE A 170 -36.89 21.26 1.77
N LYS A 171 -36.92 22.07 0.71
CA LYS A 171 -37.94 23.10 0.50
C LYS A 171 -39.20 22.46 -0.06
#